data_AF-A0AAD4FQX1-F1
#
_entry.id   AF-A0AAD4FQX1-F1
#
_cell.length_a   1.000
_cell.length_b   1.000
_cell.length_c   1.000
_cell.angle_alpha   90.00
_cell.angle_beta   90.00
_cell.angle_gamma   90.00
#
_symmetry.space_group_name_H-M   'P 1'
#
loop_
_entity.id
_entity.type
_entity.pdbx_description
1 polymer ?
#
loop_
_entity_poly.entity_id
_entity_poly.type
_entity_poly.pdbx_seq_one_letter_code
_entity_poly.pdbx_strand_id
1 'polypeptide(L)'
;MKVNIVVLLLILVTGCSKESQDHTNDLIESDTIKINEQKLFGAWVSSDSLDGFEFHASPTKIGSLNADFTITQAHLQKEGVMFKGNRASNYFTWNIGRDGQLRLDLKDISCQSRPLVLCDTTSRLQIEVLGKEGSLLEFRISEEKNLDGIFDNGYSWQLKRKQLPNITFDNMAYLIEDLFSVSRQSYLTSGNSGLELYLSRNESDWRFVEQERSEYSISFTHNEAFTTANDFYIYNLGERELSVKHTFDYVNIYPSFNGELLLSYSNNRQFSEELGVDINQVDPDGYIFNLKRTHAVSLVEPEELTFKIKDGSTYYSNFSDVFGLEWLDTDLGNSLKFIGSKAYISSLDVLTGSALVTAEFDWRYGESNYDVILENDRVIFKITFLNGDAGRYRVITSNYDKQEQEYTVRNNLDYFFEKNSDIFLDEIESKHFEFINLNAVVTSRISLLEDGDIELGGIDNVEGGRWFLSDHNEITRFECQTISEVEIKDFQGCLDSFRYVATEETKTSYSHITKVRFLNKINDSYLVQYDAAFWGGRWGREDHIGYFSTYYIWKHLPVKETK
;
A
#
# COMPACT_ATOMS: atom_id res chain seq x y z
N MET A 1 -40.94 22.06 -64.12
CA MET A 1 -41.97 21.32 -63.34
C MET A 1 -41.93 19.87 -63.80
N LYS A 2 -41.71 18.91 -62.89
CA LYS A 2 -41.39 17.48 -63.15
C LYS A 2 -40.02 17.24 -63.86
N VAL A 3 -39.39 16.05 -63.84
CA VAL A 3 -39.00 15.11 -62.73
C VAL A 3 -38.31 13.86 -63.35
N ASN A 4 -37.35 13.25 -62.62
CA ASN A 4 -36.58 12.00 -62.92
C ASN A 4 -35.57 12.06 -64.10
N ILE A 5 -34.35 11.46 -64.11
CA ILE A 5 -33.66 10.36 -63.36
C ILE A 5 -33.78 8.95 -64.02
N VAL A 6 -32.71 8.13 -63.88
CA VAL A 6 -32.46 6.71 -64.31
C VAL A 6 -31.71 6.62 -65.67
N VAL A 7 -30.44 6.20 -65.87
CA VAL A 7 -29.44 5.21 -65.32
C VAL A 7 -29.08 4.15 -66.41
N LEU A 8 -27.93 3.47 -66.28
CA LEU A 8 -27.23 2.51 -67.18
C LEU A 8 -26.31 3.15 -68.27
N LEU A 9 -24.98 2.94 -68.36
CA LEU A 9 -23.96 2.02 -67.78
C LEU A 9 -23.63 0.75 -68.61
N LEU A 10 -22.34 0.37 -68.59
CA LEU A 10 -21.54 -0.62 -69.37
C LEU A 10 -20.96 -0.08 -70.69
N ILE A 11 -19.65 -0.04 -70.99
CA ILE A 11 -18.40 -0.82 -70.69
C ILE A 11 -18.01 -1.81 -71.81
N LEU A 12 -16.80 -1.60 -72.36
CA LEU A 12 -15.82 -2.53 -72.99
C LEU A 12 -14.92 -1.66 -73.91
N VAL A 13 -13.67 -1.27 -73.58
CA VAL A 13 -12.42 -2.02 -73.25
C VAL A 13 -11.75 -2.66 -74.48
N THR A 14 -10.63 -2.05 -74.91
CA THR A 14 -9.42 -2.64 -75.55
C THR A 14 -8.46 -1.49 -75.88
N GLY A 15 -7.14 -1.53 -75.61
CA GLY A 15 -6.33 -2.44 -74.78
C GLY A 15 -4.83 -2.25 -75.05
N CYS A 16 -3.98 -2.34 -74.01
CA CYS A 16 -2.51 -2.60 -73.98
C CYS A 16 -1.55 -1.82 -74.93
N SER A 17 -0.33 -1.41 -74.57
CA SER A 17 0.48 -1.41 -73.33
C SER A 17 1.57 -0.31 -73.53
N LYS A 18 2.66 -0.09 -72.77
CA LYS A 18 3.45 -0.77 -71.72
C LYS A 18 4.20 0.39 -70.96
N GLU A 19 5.06 0.28 -69.95
CA GLU A 19 5.73 -0.82 -69.22
C GLU A 19 5.89 -0.44 -67.72
N SER A 20 6.47 -1.30 -66.88
CA SER A 20 6.45 -1.18 -65.42
C SER A 20 7.62 -0.40 -64.80
N GLN A 21 7.29 0.33 -63.72
CA GLN A 21 8.18 0.52 -62.57
C GLN A 21 7.37 0.20 -61.32
N ASP A 22 7.71 -0.92 -60.66
CA ASP A 22 7.05 -1.35 -59.44
C ASP A 22 7.55 -0.53 -58.25
N HIS A 23 6.78 0.51 -57.90
CA HIS A 23 6.68 0.99 -56.52
C HIS A 23 5.26 0.72 -56.02
N THR A 24 5.01 -0.55 -55.71
CA THR A 24 3.91 -0.93 -54.83
C THR A 24 4.19 -0.30 -53.46
N ASN A 25 3.61 0.88 -53.23
CA ASN A 25 3.28 1.25 -51.86
C ASN A 25 2.23 0.24 -51.43
N ASP A 26 2.67 -0.79 -50.70
CA ASP A 26 1.79 -1.60 -49.87
C ASP A 26 1.23 -0.67 -48.78
N LEU A 27 0.19 0.08 -49.17
CA LEU A 27 -0.82 0.59 -48.26
C LEU A 27 -1.51 -0.64 -47.66
N ILE A 28 -0.85 -1.20 -46.64
CA ILE A 28 -1.51 -1.98 -45.61
C ILE A 28 -2.61 -1.05 -45.10
N GLU A 29 -3.87 -1.35 -45.46
CA GLU A 29 -5.02 -0.82 -44.76
C GLU A 29 -4.88 -1.31 -43.33
N SER A 30 -4.33 -0.44 -42.47
CA SER A 30 -4.13 -0.72 -41.06
C SER A 30 -5.49 -0.66 -40.40
N ASP A 31 -6.24 -1.77 -40.46
CA ASP A 31 -7.54 -1.93 -39.82
C ASP A 31 -7.48 -1.37 -38.40
N THR A 32 -8.23 -0.29 -38.13
CA THR A 32 -8.29 0.29 -36.79
C THR A 32 -8.81 -0.76 -35.83
N ILE A 33 -7.93 -1.29 -34.96
CA ILE A 33 -8.27 -2.42 -34.10
C ILE A 33 -9.38 -1.94 -33.16
N LYS A 34 -10.54 -2.59 -33.19
CA LYS A 34 -11.56 -2.36 -32.17
C LYS A 34 -11.09 -2.95 -30.83
N ILE A 35 -10.41 -2.12 -30.05
CA ILE A 35 -9.70 -2.50 -28.84
C ILE A 35 -10.68 -3.12 -27.83
N ASN A 36 -10.41 -4.35 -27.39
CA ASN A 36 -11.05 -4.90 -26.21
C ASN A 36 -10.33 -4.33 -24.97
N GLU A 37 -11.08 -3.62 -24.13
CA GLU A 37 -10.66 -3.06 -22.85
C GLU A 37 -9.78 -4.00 -22.01
N GLN A 38 -10.16 -5.27 -21.88
CA GLN A 38 -9.41 -6.25 -21.07
C GLN A 38 -8.00 -6.56 -21.60
N LYS A 39 -7.74 -6.23 -22.87
CA LYS A 39 -6.42 -6.42 -23.50
C LYS A 39 -5.49 -5.23 -23.30
N LEU A 40 -5.99 -4.08 -22.83
CA LEU A 40 -5.17 -2.89 -22.53
C LEU A 40 -4.41 -3.00 -21.22
N PHE A 41 -5.00 -3.63 -20.19
CA PHE A 41 -4.47 -3.57 -18.82
C PHE A 41 -3.03 -4.10 -18.71
N GLY A 42 -2.24 -3.50 -17.81
CA GLY A 42 -0.80 -3.74 -17.70
C GLY A 42 0.06 -2.80 -18.55
N ALA A 43 1.36 -3.07 -18.58
CA ALA A 43 2.36 -2.23 -19.23
C ALA A 43 2.43 -2.41 -20.76
N TRP A 44 2.50 -1.31 -21.49
CA TRP A 44 2.83 -1.21 -22.92
C TRP A 44 4.09 -0.37 -23.10
N VAL A 45 5.14 -0.97 -23.65
CA VAL A 45 6.52 -0.43 -23.61
C VAL A 45 7.08 -0.35 -25.03
N SER A 46 7.74 0.76 -25.35
CA SER A 46 8.54 0.91 -26.57
C SER A 46 9.84 0.10 -26.47
N SER A 47 10.23 -0.57 -27.56
CA SER A 47 11.46 -1.37 -27.61
C SER A 47 12.74 -0.55 -27.45
N ASP A 48 12.71 0.74 -27.82
CA ASP A 48 13.91 1.51 -28.12
C ASP A 48 14.19 2.62 -27.09
N SER A 49 13.20 2.96 -26.25
CA SER A 49 13.22 4.13 -25.35
C SER A 49 12.79 3.85 -23.91
N LEU A 50 12.08 2.75 -23.64
CA LEU A 50 11.34 2.51 -22.40
C LEU A 50 10.26 3.59 -22.09
N ASP A 51 9.81 4.31 -23.12
CA ASP A 51 8.59 5.13 -23.06
C ASP A 51 7.34 4.25 -23.24
N GLY A 52 6.20 4.69 -22.73
CA GLY A 52 4.91 4.01 -22.96
C GLY A 52 3.83 4.30 -21.91
N PHE A 53 2.89 3.36 -21.76
CA PHE A 53 1.70 3.50 -20.93
C PHE A 53 1.42 2.24 -20.11
N GLU A 54 1.06 2.42 -18.85
CA GLU A 54 0.50 1.37 -18.01
C GLU A 54 -0.98 1.65 -17.74
N PHE A 55 -1.85 0.69 -18.08
CA PHE A 55 -3.30 0.83 -17.91
C PHE A 55 -3.79 0.03 -16.71
N HIS A 56 -4.48 0.69 -15.78
CA HIS A 56 -5.08 0.06 -14.60
C HIS A 56 -6.59 -0.14 -14.81
N ALA A 57 -7.16 -1.18 -14.19
CA ALA A 57 -8.59 -1.47 -14.29
C ALA A 57 -9.47 -0.58 -13.41
N SER A 58 -8.84 0.15 -12.49
CA SER A 58 -9.41 1.02 -11.46
C SER A 58 -8.27 1.78 -10.76
N PRO A 59 -8.53 2.69 -9.80
CA PRO A 59 -7.46 3.48 -9.18
C PRO A 59 -6.50 2.61 -8.36
N THR A 60 -5.20 2.88 -8.52
CA THR A 60 -4.13 2.23 -7.73
C THR A 60 -3.92 2.86 -6.36
N LYS A 61 -4.29 4.14 -6.18
CA LYS A 61 -4.20 4.82 -4.89
C LYS A 61 -5.51 5.50 -4.53
N ILE A 62 -6.13 5.00 -3.46
CA ILE A 62 -7.24 5.66 -2.77
C ILE A 62 -6.89 5.59 -1.30
N GLY A 63 -6.26 6.66 -0.81
CA GLY A 63 -5.91 6.80 0.60
C GLY A 63 -7.15 6.95 1.50
N SER A 64 -6.92 7.05 2.80
CA SER A 64 -7.94 7.31 3.82
C SER A 64 -8.49 8.74 3.75
N LEU A 65 -9.17 9.05 2.65
CA LEU A 65 -10.04 10.22 2.58
C LEU A 65 -11.30 9.90 3.38
N ASN A 66 -11.53 10.67 4.45
CA ASN A 66 -12.80 10.65 5.17
C ASN A 66 -13.95 11.00 4.23
N ALA A 67 -15.14 10.48 4.53
CA ALA A 67 -16.27 10.50 3.61
C ALA A 67 -16.72 11.92 3.23
N ASP A 68 -16.81 12.17 1.92
CA ASP A 68 -17.75 13.10 1.31
C ASP A 68 -17.78 12.91 -0.22
N PHE A 69 -18.92 12.44 -0.74
CA PHE A 69 -19.43 12.38 -2.14
C PHE A 69 -18.50 12.04 -3.33
N THR A 70 -17.30 12.61 -3.41
CA THR A 70 -16.34 12.50 -4.52
C THR A 70 -15.70 11.11 -4.64
N ILE A 71 -15.64 10.36 -3.52
CA ILE A 71 -15.08 9.01 -3.43
C ILE A 71 -15.81 8.04 -4.37
N THR A 72 -17.14 8.11 -4.42
CA THR A 72 -18.01 7.20 -5.17
C THR A 72 -17.74 7.24 -6.68
N GLN A 73 -17.33 8.39 -7.23
CA GLN A 73 -16.91 8.46 -8.65
C GLN A 73 -15.47 8.00 -8.88
N ALA A 74 -14.56 8.20 -7.92
CA ALA A 74 -13.16 7.76 -8.05
C ALA A 74 -13.07 6.25 -8.31
N HIS A 75 -13.81 5.44 -7.53
CA HIS A 75 -13.83 3.97 -7.65
C HIS A 75 -14.31 3.42 -9.00
N LEU A 76 -14.95 4.25 -9.83
CA LEU A 76 -15.46 3.87 -11.16
C LEU A 76 -14.54 4.33 -12.31
N GLN A 77 -13.52 5.14 -12.03
CA GLN A 77 -12.57 5.62 -13.04
C GLN A 77 -11.47 4.59 -13.28
N LYS A 78 -11.02 4.51 -14.53
CA LYS A 78 -9.85 3.72 -14.92
C LYS A 78 -8.67 4.67 -14.96
N GLU A 79 -7.60 4.30 -14.27
CA GLU A 79 -6.40 5.11 -14.13
C GLU A 79 -5.23 4.48 -14.90
N GLY A 80 -4.10 5.17 -14.94
CA GLY A 80 -2.87 4.68 -15.54
C GLY A 80 -1.71 5.65 -15.40
N VAL A 81 -0.54 5.21 -15.84
CA VAL A 81 0.73 5.95 -15.73
C VAL A 81 1.41 6.01 -17.10
N MET A 82 1.79 7.21 -17.52
CA MET A 82 2.59 7.44 -18.73
C MET A 82 4.07 7.49 -18.35
N PHE A 83 4.87 6.62 -18.93
CA PHE A 83 6.31 6.52 -18.66
C PHE A 83 7.13 7.18 -19.77
N LYS A 84 8.24 7.82 -19.36
CA LYS A 84 9.29 8.31 -20.25
C LYS A 84 10.66 7.93 -19.67
N GLY A 85 11.51 7.26 -20.44
CA GLY A 85 12.84 6.82 -20.01
C GLY A 85 12.86 6.05 -18.67
N ASN A 86 11.93 5.11 -18.50
CA ASN A 86 11.72 4.35 -17.26
C ASN A 86 11.44 5.21 -16.00
N ARG A 87 10.75 6.35 -16.16
CA ARG A 87 10.20 7.16 -15.07
C ARG A 87 8.74 7.50 -15.34
N ALA A 88 7.91 7.47 -14.32
CA ALA A 88 6.56 8.02 -14.39
C ALA A 88 6.64 9.53 -14.72
N SER A 89 5.89 9.97 -15.73
CA SER A 89 5.93 11.34 -16.26
C SER A 89 4.59 12.07 -16.11
N ASN A 90 3.48 11.35 -16.27
CA ASN A 90 2.12 11.81 -16.01
C ASN A 90 1.28 10.65 -15.49
N TYR A 91 0.28 10.97 -14.67
CA TYR A 91 -0.85 10.06 -14.43
C TYR A 91 -1.95 10.35 -15.46
N PHE A 92 -2.91 9.45 -15.65
CA PHE A 92 -4.07 9.72 -16.48
C PHE A 92 -5.32 8.96 -16.03
N THR A 93 -6.49 9.53 -16.32
CA THR A 93 -7.75 8.78 -16.34
C THR A 93 -8.12 8.48 -17.80
N TRP A 94 -8.78 7.35 -18.08
CA TRP A 94 -9.01 6.93 -19.46
C TRP A 94 -10.34 6.25 -19.75
N ASN A 95 -10.75 6.34 -21.03
CA ASN A 95 -11.88 5.61 -21.59
C ASN A 95 -11.64 5.26 -23.07
N ILE A 96 -12.57 4.49 -23.64
CA ILE A 96 -12.60 4.15 -25.07
C ILE A 96 -13.81 4.85 -25.68
N GLY A 97 -13.60 5.60 -26.76
CA GLY A 97 -14.64 6.30 -27.51
C GLY A 97 -15.56 5.36 -28.29
N ARG A 98 -16.65 5.91 -28.85
CA ARG A 98 -17.60 5.13 -29.69
C ARG A 98 -17.01 4.78 -31.06
N ASP A 99 -16.03 5.57 -31.49
CA ASP A 99 -15.11 5.37 -32.61
C ASP A 99 -14.07 4.25 -32.35
N GLY A 100 -13.88 3.84 -31.10
CA GLY A 100 -12.86 2.86 -30.68
C GLY A 100 -11.51 3.46 -30.32
N GLN A 101 -11.34 4.79 -30.39
CA GLN A 101 -10.10 5.45 -30.01
C GLN A 101 -9.98 5.55 -28.48
N LEU A 102 -8.76 5.47 -27.95
CA LEU A 102 -8.52 5.70 -26.52
C LEU A 102 -8.45 7.21 -26.27
N ARG A 103 -9.04 7.66 -25.17
CA ARG A 103 -8.86 9.03 -24.68
C ARG A 103 -8.27 8.97 -23.28
N LEU A 104 -7.14 9.66 -23.09
CA LEU A 104 -6.46 9.82 -21.80
C LEU A 104 -6.54 11.30 -21.40
N ASP A 105 -7.18 11.62 -20.28
CA ASP A 105 -7.13 12.95 -19.67
C ASP A 105 -5.94 12.97 -18.69
N LEU A 106 -4.80 13.57 -19.12
CA LEU A 106 -3.53 13.54 -18.38
C LEU A 106 -3.58 14.45 -17.14
N LYS A 107 -2.87 14.03 -16.09
CA LYS A 107 -2.70 14.74 -14.81
C LYS A 107 -1.21 14.97 -14.55
N ASP A 108 -0.90 15.99 -13.76
CA ASP A 108 0.47 16.26 -13.33
C ASP A 108 1.02 15.15 -12.41
N ILE A 109 2.35 14.92 -12.44
CA ILE A 109 3.00 13.89 -11.63
C ILE A 109 2.89 14.16 -10.10
N SER A 110 2.71 15.43 -9.69
CA SER A 110 2.42 15.80 -8.30
C SER A 110 1.09 15.24 -7.75
N CYS A 111 0.23 14.67 -8.60
CA CYS A 111 -1.00 14.00 -8.17
C CYS A 111 -0.79 12.62 -7.51
N GLN A 112 0.44 12.10 -7.43
CA GLN A 112 0.81 10.79 -6.86
C GLN A 112 0.28 10.44 -5.44
N SER A 113 -0.25 11.43 -4.71
CA SER A 113 -0.74 11.34 -3.32
C SER A 113 -2.26 11.54 -3.17
N ARG A 114 -3.03 11.71 -4.26
CA ARG A 114 -4.48 11.95 -4.23
C ARG A 114 -5.20 11.28 -5.42
N PRO A 115 -6.48 10.88 -5.28
CA PRO A 115 -7.26 10.32 -6.40
C PRO A 115 -7.28 11.26 -7.62
N LEU A 116 -7.15 10.71 -8.84
CA LEU A 116 -6.97 11.53 -10.04
C LEU A 116 -8.21 12.34 -10.44
N VAL A 117 -9.39 12.00 -9.89
CA VAL A 117 -10.62 12.81 -10.00
C VAL A 117 -10.50 14.17 -9.30
N LEU A 118 -9.62 14.30 -8.29
CA LEU A 118 -9.34 15.56 -7.57
C LEU A 118 -8.21 16.37 -8.22
N CYS A 119 -7.78 16.00 -9.42
CA CYS A 119 -6.70 16.66 -10.15
C CYS A 119 -7.19 17.28 -11.45
N ASP A 120 -6.73 18.50 -11.72
CA ASP A 120 -6.94 19.17 -12.99
C ASP A 120 -6.30 18.37 -14.14
N THR A 121 -6.95 18.38 -15.30
CA THR A 121 -6.37 17.83 -16.53
C THR A 121 -5.34 18.81 -17.08
N THR A 122 -4.11 18.36 -17.30
CA THR A 122 -3.00 19.20 -17.83
C THR A 122 -2.98 19.24 -19.36
N SER A 123 -3.36 18.13 -20.00
CA SER A 123 -3.58 17.99 -21.44
C SER A 123 -4.37 16.71 -21.71
N ARG A 124 -4.86 16.53 -22.93
CA ARG A 124 -5.59 15.32 -23.35
C ARG A 124 -4.89 14.63 -24.50
N LEU A 125 -4.75 13.31 -24.40
CA LEU A 125 -4.33 12.46 -25.50
C LEU A 125 -5.54 11.76 -26.11
N GLN A 126 -5.61 11.75 -27.43
CA GLN A 126 -6.50 10.89 -28.21
C GLN A 126 -5.63 9.94 -29.03
N ILE A 127 -5.84 8.64 -28.89
CA ILE A 127 -4.95 7.59 -29.39
C ILE A 127 -5.72 6.61 -30.29
N GLU A 128 -5.28 6.50 -31.54
CA GLU A 128 -5.64 5.40 -32.43
C GLU A 128 -4.59 4.29 -32.33
N VAL A 129 -5.01 3.03 -32.21
CA VAL A 129 -4.11 1.87 -32.12
C VAL A 129 -4.25 1.01 -33.38
N LEU A 130 -3.13 0.80 -34.06
CA LEU A 130 -3.05 0.20 -35.39
C LEU A 130 -2.07 -0.97 -35.41
N GLY A 131 -2.29 -1.93 -36.31
CA GLY A 131 -1.42 -3.09 -36.51
C GLY A 131 -2.18 -4.40 -36.35
N LYS A 132 -1.55 -5.40 -35.72
CA LYS A 132 -2.17 -6.70 -35.45
C LYS A 132 -1.89 -7.14 -34.02
N GLU A 133 -2.92 -7.67 -33.35
CA GLU A 133 -2.79 -8.21 -32.00
C GLU A 133 -1.70 -9.31 -31.93
N GLY A 134 -0.83 -9.26 -30.92
CA GLY A 134 0.32 -10.15 -30.78
C GLY A 134 1.60 -9.68 -31.50
N SER A 135 1.65 -8.44 -32.02
CA SER A 135 2.88 -7.81 -32.50
C SER A 135 3.10 -6.41 -31.90
N LEU A 136 4.17 -5.72 -32.31
CA LEU A 136 4.30 -4.28 -32.11
C LEU A 136 3.08 -3.59 -32.75
N LEU A 137 2.46 -2.68 -32.00
CA LEU A 137 1.34 -1.85 -32.43
C LEU A 137 1.77 -0.40 -32.54
N GLU A 138 1.29 0.30 -33.57
CA GLU A 138 1.44 1.75 -33.67
C GLU A 138 0.34 2.42 -32.86
N PHE A 139 0.73 3.11 -31.79
CA PHE A 139 -0.12 4.04 -31.05
C PHE A 139 0.06 5.43 -31.68
N ARG A 140 -0.89 5.88 -32.51
CA ARG A 140 -0.92 7.25 -33.05
C ARG A 140 -1.60 8.17 -32.05
N ILE A 141 -0.82 9.09 -31.49
CA ILE A 141 -1.18 9.91 -30.35
C ILE A 141 -1.33 11.36 -30.81
N SER A 142 -2.51 11.94 -30.60
CA SER A 142 -2.79 13.37 -30.81
C SER A 142 -2.96 14.07 -29.46
N GLU A 143 -2.39 15.25 -29.28
CA GLU A 143 -2.35 15.99 -28.00
C GLU A 143 -3.06 17.35 -28.09
N GLU A 144 -4.03 17.55 -27.20
CA GLU A 144 -4.79 18.79 -26.95
C GLU A 144 -4.25 19.43 -25.65
N LYS A 145 -3.59 20.58 -25.74
CA LYS A 145 -2.82 21.18 -24.62
C LYS A 145 -3.56 22.27 -23.83
N ASN A 146 -4.51 22.92 -24.47
CA ASN A 146 -5.28 24.05 -23.95
C ASN A 146 -6.71 23.68 -23.52
N LEU A 147 -7.11 22.43 -23.80
CA LEU A 147 -8.44 21.86 -23.54
C LEU A 147 -9.61 22.56 -24.25
N ASP A 148 -9.37 23.14 -25.44
CA ASP A 148 -10.39 23.83 -26.24
C ASP A 148 -11.13 22.92 -27.26
N GLY A 149 -10.78 21.63 -27.32
CA GLY A 149 -11.30 20.66 -28.28
C GLY A 149 -10.47 20.49 -29.57
N ILE A 150 -9.34 21.18 -29.71
CA ILE A 150 -8.42 21.08 -30.86
C ILE A 150 -7.17 20.28 -30.47
N PHE A 151 -6.79 19.32 -31.31
CA PHE A 151 -5.56 18.55 -31.15
C PHE A 151 -4.43 19.20 -31.97
N ASP A 152 -3.51 19.87 -31.27
CA ASP A 152 -2.47 20.72 -31.87
C ASP A 152 -1.29 19.94 -32.46
N ASN A 153 -0.95 18.79 -31.84
CA ASN A 153 0.27 18.05 -32.13
C ASN A 153 -0.02 16.55 -32.25
N GLY A 154 0.70 15.86 -33.14
CA GLY A 154 0.61 14.41 -33.31
C GLY A 154 1.99 13.75 -33.34
N TYR A 155 2.11 12.59 -32.72
CA TYR A 155 3.28 11.70 -32.79
C TYR A 155 2.81 10.23 -32.75
N SER A 156 3.69 9.27 -33.04
CA SER A 156 3.36 7.86 -32.84
C SER A 156 4.45 7.09 -32.11
N TRP A 157 4.02 6.10 -31.34
CA TRP A 157 4.86 5.19 -30.57
C TRP A 157 4.64 3.76 -31.05
N GLN A 158 5.73 3.05 -31.35
CA GLN A 158 5.69 1.60 -31.55
C GLN A 158 5.80 0.93 -30.18
N LEU A 159 4.69 0.37 -29.70
CA LEU A 159 4.59 -0.25 -28.37
C LEU A 159 4.28 -1.74 -28.50
N LYS A 160 4.85 -2.54 -27.58
CA LYS A 160 4.44 -3.92 -27.33
C LYS A 160 3.95 -4.03 -25.88
N ARG A 161 2.93 -4.87 -25.64
CA ARG A 161 2.53 -5.21 -24.27
C ARG A 161 3.68 -5.97 -23.60
N LYS A 162 4.02 -5.63 -22.36
CA LYS A 162 5.08 -6.30 -21.60
C LYS A 162 4.65 -7.74 -21.34
N GLN A 163 5.54 -8.70 -21.54
CA GLN A 163 5.26 -10.09 -21.18
C GLN A 163 5.26 -10.24 -19.65
N LEU A 164 4.37 -11.08 -19.15
CA LEU A 164 4.35 -11.52 -17.76
C LEU A 164 5.64 -12.32 -17.49
N PRO A 165 6.35 -12.10 -16.36
CA PRO A 165 7.49 -12.93 -16.01
C PRO A 165 7.04 -14.38 -15.78
N ASN A 166 7.98 -15.32 -15.90
CA ASN A 166 7.76 -16.70 -15.48
C ASN A 166 7.62 -16.74 -13.95
N ILE A 167 6.38 -16.62 -13.45
CA ILE A 167 6.05 -16.86 -12.06
C ILE A 167 6.25 -18.35 -11.78
N THR A 168 7.29 -18.63 -10.99
CA THR A 168 7.73 -19.93 -10.48
C THR A 168 8.30 -19.72 -9.08
N PHE A 169 7.88 -20.54 -8.12
CA PHE A 169 8.31 -20.55 -6.72
C PHE A 169 8.10 -21.98 -6.18
N ASP A 170 8.81 -22.38 -5.12
CA ASP A 170 8.86 -23.81 -4.72
C ASP A 170 7.58 -24.33 -4.02
N ASN A 171 6.78 -23.45 -3.40
CA ASN A 171 5.54 -23.83 -2.71
C ASN A 171 4.54 -22.65 -2.58
N MET A 172 5.03 -21.51 -2.09
CA MET A 172 4.25 -20.30 -1.81
C MET A 172 5.08 -19.04 -2.10
N ALA A 173 4.44 -17.99 -2.61
CA ALA A 173 5.02 -16.66 -2.73
C ALA A 173 3.97 -15.58 -2.39
N TYR A 174 4.36 -14.56 -1.64
CA TYR A 174 3.51 -13.45 -1.25
C TYR A 174 3.46 -12.36 -2.33
N LEU A 175 2.31 -11.70 -2.46
CA LEU A 175 2.08 -10.52 -3.29
C LEU A 175 1.90 -9.32 -2.35
N ILE A 176 2.93 -8.47 -2.28
CA ILE A 176 3.08 -7.47 -1.24
C ILE A 176 3.06 -6.07 -1.84
N GLU A 177 2.14 -5.23 -1.36
CA GLU A 177 2.08 -3.80 -1.69
C GLU A 177 3.00 -3.01 -0.73
N ASP A 178 4.17 -2.60 -1.22
CA ASP A 178 5.27 -2.02 -0.41
C ASP A 178 4.98 -0.63 0.22
N LEU A 179 3.74 -0.11 0.13
CA LEU A 179 3.41 1.29 0.37
C LEU A 179 2.40 1.58 1.51
N PHE A 180 1.71 0.59 2.07
CA PHE A 180 0.64 0.83 3.05
C PHE A 180 0.88 0.14 4.40
N SER A 181 0.53 0.86 5.49
CA SER A 181 0.71 0.43 6.89
C SER A 181 -0.22 -0.70 7.33
N VAL A 182 -1.23 -1.05 6.52
CA VAL A 182 -2.06 -2.25 6.72
C VAL A 182 -2.02 -3.04 5.41
N SER A 183 -0.95 -3.83 5.25
CA SER A 183 -0.72 -4.63 4.05
C SER A 183 -1.83 -5.67 3.87
N ARG A 184 -2.71 -5.51 2.88
CA ARG A 184 -3.68 -6.54 2.51
C ARG A 184 -3.01 -7.60 1.66
N GLN A 185 -2.26 -8.47 2.34
CA GLN A 185 -1.43 -9.45 1.66
C GLN A 185 -2.30 -10.46 0.92
N SER A 186 -1.91 -10.69 -0.32
CA SER A 186 -2.37 -11.83 -1.10
C SER A 186 -1.20 -12.78 -1.26
N TYR A 187 -1.44 -14.07 -1.47
CA TYR A 187 -0.36 -15.02 -1.74
C TYR A 187 -0.74 -16.00 -2.83
N LEU A 188 0.27 -16.49 -3.54
CA LEU A 188 0.17 -17.51 -4.56
C LEU A 188 0.69 -18.83 -3.98
N THR A 189 0.03 -19.95 -4.29
CA THR A 189 0.56 -21.30 -4.04
C THR A 189 0.56 -22.12 -5.33
N SER A 190 1.43 -23.14 -5.37
CA SER A 190 1.55 -24.07 -6.50
C SER A 190 0.68 -25.30 -6.27
N GLY A 191 -0.54 -25.29 -6.79
CA GLY A 191 -1.49 -26.40 -6.66
C GLY A 191 -1.37 -27.44 -7.78
N ASN A 192 -1.97 -28.63 -7.57
CA ASN A 192 -2.06 -29.67 -8.60
C ASN A 192 -2.85 -29.21 -9.86
N SER A 193 -3.60 -28.13 -9.76
CA SER A 193 -4.41 -27.51 -10.81
C SER A 193 -3.75 -26.31 -11.52
N GLY A 194 -2.54 -25.90 -11.11
CA GLY A 194 -1.90 -24.67 -11.59
C GLY A 194 -1.62 -23.71 -10.44
N LEU A 195 -1.55 -22.40 -10.73
CA LEU A 195 -1.45 -21.38 -9.69
C LEU A 195 -2.78 -21.22 -8.94
N GLU A 196 -2.68 -21.03 -7.62
CA GLU A 196 -3.81 -20.69 -6.77
C GLU A 196 -3.51 -19.36 -6.08
N LEU A 197 -4.46 -18.43 -6.10
CA LEU A 197 -4.34 -17.11 -5.49
C LEU A 197 -5.23 -17.05 -4.26
N TYR A 198 -4.69 -16.53 -3.16
CA TYR A 198 -5.40 -16.27 -1.92
C TYR A 198 -5.43 -14.76 -1.71
N LEU A 199 -6.62 -14.15 -1.67
CA LEU A 199 -6.81 -12.75 -1.29
C LEU A 199 -7.24 -12.70 0.18
N SER A 200 -6.48 -12.01 1.05
CA SER A 200 -6.81 -11.89 2.48
C SER A 200 -7.57 -10.60 2.81
N ARG A 201 -8.51 -10.67 3.76
CA ARG A 201 -9.11 -9.50 4.43
C ARG A 201 -9.63 -9.89 5.81
N ASN A 202 -8.93 -9.41 6.84
CA ASN A 202 -9.28 -9.39 8.26
C ASN A 202 -9.48 -10.77 8.94
N GLU A 203 -10.41 -11.59 8.46
CA GLU A 203 -10.80 -12.88 9.07
C GLU A 203 -10.86 -14.06 8.06
N SER A 204 -10.58 -13.85 6.77
CA SER A 204 -10.59 -14.95 5.78
C SER A 204 -9.68 -14.72 4.57
N ASP A 205 -9.17 -15.83 4.03
CA ASP A 205 -8.40 -15.92 2.79
C ASP A 205 -9.25 -16.57 1.68
N TRP A 206 -9.57 -15.82 0.62
CA TRP A 206 -10.33 -16.34 -0.50
C TRP A 206 -9.44 -17.01 -1.53
N ARG A 207 -9.59 -18.32 -1.68
CA ARG A 207 -8.91 -19.14 -2.68
C ARG A 207 -9.58 -19.00 -4.06
N PHE A 208 -8.78 -18.61 -5.05
CA PHE A 208 -9.10 -18.59 -6.47
C PHE A 208 -8.14 -19.53 -7.20
N VAL A 209 -8.61 -20.22 -8.23
CA VAL A 209 -7.77 -21.09 -9.07
C VAL A 209 -7.54 -20.43 -10.43
N GLU A 210 -6.33 -20.57 -10.97
CA GLU A 210 -5.94 -20.18 -12.33
C GLU A 210 -6.87 -20.80 -13.37
N GLN A 211 -7.59 -19.95 -14.11
CA GLN A 211 -8.51 -20.34 -15.18
C GLN A 211 -7.82 -20.26 -16.55
N GLU A 212 -7.02 -19.23 -16.77
CA GLU A 212 -6.33 -18.95 -18.02
C GLU A 212 -4.99 -18.28 -17.74
N ARG A 213 -3.92 -18.80 -18.35
CA ARG A 213 -2.58 -18.21 -18.31
C ARG A 213 -2.15 -17.85 -19.73
N SER A 214 -1.80 -16.58 -19.93
CA SER A 214 -1.27 -16.06 -21.18
C SER A 214 0.13 -15.47 -20.96
N GLU A 215 0.83 -15.12 -22.03
CA GLU A 215 2.10 -14.38 -21.94
C GLU A 215 1.94 -12.95 -21.41
N TYR A 216 0.71 -12.45 -21.16
CA TYR A 216 0.43 -11.09 -20.69
C TYR A 216 -0.34 -11.02 -19.37
N SER A 217 -0.95 -12.11 -18.91
CA SER A 217 -1.80 -12.15 -17.72
C SER A 217 -2.08 -13.55 -17.20
N ILE A 218 -2.42 -13.65 -15.92
CA ILE A 218 -3.13 -14.79 -15.34
C ILE A 218 -4.53 -14.33 -14.92
N SER A 219 -5.54 -15.11 -15.30
CA SER A 219 -6.95 -14.94 -14.94
C SER A 219 -7.34 -15.98 -13.89
N PHE A 220 -8.00 -15.55 -12.81
CA PHE A 220 -8.41 -16.41 -11.68
C PHE A 220 -9.93 -16.39 -11.48
N THR A 221 -10.51 -17.53 -11.10
CA THR A 221 -11.96 -17.70 -10.86
C THR A 221 -12.30 -18.04 -9.42
N HIS A 222 -13.48 -17.57 -8.99
CA HIS A 222 -14.05 -17.77 -7.65
C HIS A 222 -15.38 -18.51 -7.69
N ASN A 223 -15.83 -19.05 -6.55
CA ASN A 223 -17.09 -19.80 -6.45
C ASN A 223 -17.97 -19.48 -5.21
N GLU A 224 -17.48 -18.80 -4.16
CA GLU A 224 -18.18 -18.77 -2.85
C GLU A 224 -18.32 -17.36 -2.25
N ALA A 225 -19.54 -16.83 -2.22
CA ALA A 225 -19.84 -15.54 -1.61
C ALA A 225 -19.85 -15.61 -0.07
N PHE A 226 -19.31 -14.60 0.60
CA PHE A 226 -19.31 -14.44 2.07
C PHE A 226 -20.15 -13.22 2.50
N THR A 227 -20.41 -13.08 3.80
CA THR A 227 -21.17 -11.96 4.37
C THR A 227 -20.34 -11.29 5.48
N THR A 228 -20.45 -9.96 5.61
CA THR A 228 -19.84 -9.21 6.73
C THR A 228 -20.84 -8.21 7.31
N ALA A 229 -20.79 -8.02 8.62
CA ALA A 229 -21.36 -6.87 9.31
C ALA A 229 -20.73 -5.55 8.81
N ASN A 230 -21.55 -4.54 8.52
CA ASN A 230 -21.13 -3.16 8.24
C ASN A 230 -22.21 -2.22 8.80
N ASP A 231 -21.86 -1.11 9.44
CA ASP A 231 -22.83 -0.13 9.92
C ASP A 231 -23.40 0.76 8.81
N PHE A 232 -24.70 1.04 8.89
CA PHE A 232 -25.41 1.99 8.05
C PHE A 232 -26.38 2.83 8.89
N TYR A 233 -26.61 4.08 8.48
CA TYR A 233 -27.71 4.86 9.04
C TYR A 233 -29.05 4.36 8.47
N ILE A 234 -30.06 4.19 9.33
CA ILE A 234 -31.41 3.79 8.90
C ILE A 234 -32.43 4.82 9.37
N TYR A 235 -33.20 5.36 8.42
CA TYR A 235 -34.18 6.41 8.67
C TYR A 235 -35.19 6.01 9.76
N ASN A 236 -35.29 6.84 10.81
CA ASN A 236 -36.09 6.65 12.02
C ASN A 236 -35.60 5.57 13.01
N LEU A 237 -34.54 4.82 12.70
CA LEU A 237 -33.93 3.85 13.63
C LEU A 237 -32.54 4.29 14.13
N GLY A 238 -31.80 5.07 13.35
CA GLY A 238 -30.41 5.45 13.60
C GLY A 238 -29.41 4.45 13.00
N GLU A 239 -28.15 4.54 13.41
CA GLU A 239 -27.09 3.63 12.97
C GLU A 239 -27.37 2.19 13.39
N ARG A 240 -27.21 1.23 12.48
CA ARG A 240 -27.33 -0.21 12.70
C ARG A 240 -26.36 -0.98 11.83
N GLU A 241 -25.80 -2.02 12.42
CA GLU A 241 -25.12 -3.08 11.72
C GLU A 241 -26.08 -3.81 10.75
N LEU A 242 -25.71 -3.91 9.48
CA LEU A 242 -26.39 -4.70 8.47
C LEU A 242 -25.43 -5.69 7.82
N SER A 243 -25.93 -6.89 7.52
CA SER A 243 -25.19 -7.90 6.78
C SER A 243 -25.06 -7.53 5.29
N VAL A 244 -23.82 -7.46 4.81
CA VAL A 244 -23.47 -7.21 3.40
C VAL A 244 -22.76 -8.44 2.83
N LYS A 245 -23.39 -9.04 1.83
CA LYS A 245 -22.86 -10.16 1.04
C LYS A 245 -21.90 -9.64 -0.03
N HIS A 246 -20.72 -10.25 -0.09
CA HIS A 246 -19.63 -9.93 -1.00
C HIS A 246 -19.39 -11.06 -2.01
N THR A 247 -18.99 -10.71 -3.23
CA THR A 247 -18.58 -11.65 -4.28
C THR A 247 -17.42 -11.04 -5.07
N PHE A 248 -16.36 -11.81 -5.31
CA PHE A 248 -15.21 -11.38 -6.11
C PHE A 248 -15.31 -11.89 -7.54
N ASP A 249 -15.15 -10.97 -8.49
CA ASP A 249 -15.22 -11.20 -9.93
C ASP A 249 -14.00 -10.57 -10.62
N TYR A 250 -13.63 -11.07 -11.80
CA TYR A 250 -12.57 -10.50 -12.64
C TYR A 250 -11.22 -10.36 -11.88
N VAL A 251 -10.76 -11.42 -11.23
CA VAL A 251 -9.47 -11.42 -10.51
C VAL A 251 -8.34 -11.78 -11.47
N ASN A 252 -7.36 -10.89 -11.64
CA ASN A 252 -6.31 -10.98 -12.65
C ASN A 252 -4.96 -10.46 -12.14
N ILE A 253 -3.86 -11.00 -12.68
CA ILE A 253 -2.51 -10.48 -12.50
C ILE A 253 -1.92 -10.09 -13.86
N TYR A 254 -1.38 -8.86 -13.96
CA TYR A 254 -0.69 -8.30 -15.14
C TYR A 254 0.75 -7.85 -14.80
N PRO A 255 1.66 -7.68 -15.77
CA PRO A 255 2.98 -7.10 -15.51
C PRO A 255 2.96 -5.56 -15.44
N SER A 256 3.64 -4.98 -14.44
CA SER A 256 3.95 -3.55 -14.31
C SER A 256 5.21 -3.17 -15.10
N PHE A 257 5.37 -1.88 -15.42
CA PHE A 257 6.61 -1.30 -15.96
C PHE A 257 7.83 -1.65 -15.13
N ASN A 258 7.78 -1.42 -13.81
CA ASN A 258 8.96 -1.43 -12.93
C ASN A 258 9.51 -2.84 -12.64
N GLY A 259 8.77 -3.91 -12.98
CA GLY A 259 9.10 -5.29 -12.62
C GLY A 259 8.15 -5.90 -11.59
N GLU A 260 7.37 -5.05 -10.92
CA GLU A 260 6.22 -5.41 -10.08
C GLU A 260 5.13 -6.14 -10.90
N LEU A 261 4.15 -6.70 -10.20
CA LEU A 261 2.91 -7.22 -10.76
C LEU A 261 1.74 -6.28 -10.42
N LEU A 262 0.67 -6.32 -11.22
CA LEU A 262 -0.55 -5.56 -11.00
C LEU A 262 -1.70 -6.52 -10.72
N LEU A 263 -2.06 -6.68 -9.44
CA LEU A 263 -3.18 -7.49 -8.99
C LEU A 263 -4.48 -6.69 -9.10
N SER A 264 -5.38 -7.08 -9.99
CA SER A 264 -6.67 -6.41 -10.22
C SER A 264 -7.86 -7.30 -9.85
N TYR A 265 -8.88 -6.74 -9.21
CA TYR A 265 -10.13 -7.44 -8.89
C TYR A 265 -11.35 -6.50 -8.84
N SER A 266 -12.54 -7.07 -9.02
CA SER A 266 -13.82 -6.45 -8.69
C SER A 266 -14.43 -7.16 -7.48
N ASN A 267 -14.96 -6.40 -6.52
CA ASN A 267 -15.71 -6.90 -5.37
C ASN A 267 -17.13 -6.33 -5.46
N ASN A 268 -18.05 -7.16 -5.93
CA ASN A 268 -19.49 -6.89 -5.94
C ASN A 268 -20.06 -7.09 -4.53
N ARG A 269 -20.96 -6.20 -4.12
CA ARG A 269 -21.56 -6.17 -2.79
C ARG A 269 -23.04 -5.92 -2.90
N GLN A 270 -23.79 -6.55 -2.02
CA GLN A 270 -25.23 -6.39 -1.89
C GLN A 270 -25.61 -6.65 -0.43
N PHE A 271 -26.64 -5.99 0.07
CA PHE A 271 -27.21 -6.37 1.36
C PHE A 271 -27.67 -7.84 1.33
N SER A 272 -27.57 -8.53 2.45
CA SER A 272 -28.16 -9.85 2.62
C SER A 272 -29.68 -9.80 2.45
N GLU A 273 -30.29 -10.89 1.97
CA GLU A 273 -31.74 -10.96 1.72
C GLU A 273 -32.57 -10.78 3.00
N GLU A 274 -32.02 -11.10 4.17
CA GLU A 274 -32.66 -10.94 5.50
C GLU A 274 -32.22 -9.65 6.20
N LEU A 275 -32.58 -8.49 5.64
CA LEU A 275 -32.22 -7.16 6.20
C LEU A 275 -32.90 -6.81 7.53
N GLY A 276 -34.06 -7.39 7.84
CA GLY A 276 -34.91 -6.98 8.99
C GLY A 276 -35.56 -5.58 8.85
N VAL A 277 -35.13 -4.78 7.87
CA VAL A 277 -35.60 -3.42 7.56
C VAL A 277 -36.00 -3.30 6.08
N ASP A 278 -36.71 -2.23 5.74
CA ASP A 278 -36.89 -1.84 4.33
C ASP A 278 -35.59 -1.25 3.78
N ILE A 279 -35.06 -1.81 2.69
CA ILE A 279 -33.87 -1.31 1.99
C ILE A 279 -33.99 0.17 1.61
N ASN A 280 -35.20 0.68 1.34
CA ASN A 280 -35.44 2.09 1.00
C ASN A 280 -35.34 3.03 2.22
N GLN A 281 -35.16 2.48 3.43
CA GLN A 281 -34.92 3.21 4.68
C GLN A 281 -33.45 3.16 5.11
N VAL A 282 -32.61 2.35 4.45
CA VAL A 282 -31.16 2.37 4.67
C VAL A 282 -30.59 3.55 3.89
N ASP A 283 -29.73 4.35 4.51
CA ASP A 283 -28.93 5.36 3.83
C ASP A 283 -27.55 4.76 3.50
N PRO A 284 -27.22 4.55 2.21
CA PRO A 284 -25.96 3.96 1.80
C PRO A 284 -24.95 5.00 1.29
N ASP A 285 -25.11 6.30 1.59
CA ASP A 285 -24.18 7.30 1.05
C ASP A 285 -22.72 7.01 1.46
N GLY A 286 -21.80 7.29 0.55
CA GLY A 286 -20.40 6.84 0.63
C GLY A 286 -20.16 5.32 0.44
N TYR A 287 -21.17 4.45 0.58
CA TYR A 287 -20.96 2.99 0.49
C TYR A 287 -20.85 2.49 -0.96
N ILE A 288 -19.68 1.93 -1.29
CA ILE A 288 -19.36 1.47 -2.65
C ILE A 288 -19.78 0.00 -2.83
N PHE A 289 -20.89 -0.25 -3.54
CA PHE A 289 -21.40 -1.59 -3.84
C PHE A 289 -20.63 -2.35 -4.93
N ASN A 290 -19.92 -1.67 -5.83
CA ASN A 290 -19.02 -2.29 -6.80
C ASN A 290 -17.64 -1.68 -6.61
N LEU A 291 -16.79 -2.32 -5.80
CA LEU A 291 -15.43 -1.85 -5.56
C LEU A 291 -14.49 -2.53 -6.54
N LYS A 292 -13.91 -1.77 -7.47
CA LYS A 292 -12.76 -2.21 -8.26
C LYS A 292 -11.46 -1.75 -7.61
N ARG A 293 -10.43 -2.59 -7.66
CA ARG A 293 -9.05 -2.25 -7.26
C ARG A 293 -8.03 -2.84 -8.22
N THR A 294 -6.93 -2.13 -8.40
CA THR A 294 -5.67 -2.59 -8.98
C THR A 294 -4.59 -2.23 -7.96
N HIS A 295 -3.74 -3.18 -7.57
CA HIS A 295 -2.64 -2.99 -6.62
C HIS A 295 -1.32 -3.28 -7.30
N ALA A 296 -0.32 -2.43 -7.11
CA ALA A 296 1.06 -2.74 -7.49
C ALA A 296 1.69 -3.59 -6.39
N VAL A 297 2.16 -4.79 -6.73
CA VAL A 297 2.63 -5.79 -5.77
C VAL A 297 3.96 -6.41 -6.19
N SER A 298 4.88 -6.48 -5.26
CA SER A 298 6.11 -7.26 -5.34
C SER A 298 5.81 -8.74 -5.08
N LEU A 299 6.36 -9.63 -5.91
CA LEU A 299 6.34 -11.09 -5.66
C LEU A 299 7.54 -11.44 -4.77
N VAL A 300 7.29 -12.00 -3.59
CA VAL A 300 8.32 -12.30 -2.58
C VAL A 300 8.12 -13.70 -2.01
N GLU A 301 9.11 -14.58 -2.18
CA GLU A 301 9.12 -15.92 -1.58
C GLU A 301 9.55 -15.86 -0.09
N PRO A 302 9.21 -16.86 0.74
CA PRO A 302 9.82 -17.03 2.06
C PRO A 302 11.30 -17.42 1.94
N GLU A 303 12.19 -16.77 2.70
CA GLU A 303 13.62 -17.12 2.79
C GLU A 303 13.90 -17.96 4.06
N GLU A 304 14.69 -19.04 3.93
CA GLU A 304 15.18 -19.78 5.09
C GLU A 304 15.94 -18.86 6.07
N LEU A 305 15.74 -19.07 7.37
CA LEU A 305 16.40 -18.29 8.41
C LEU A 305 17.93 -18.43 8.38
N THR A 306 18.58 -17.42 7.80
CA THR A 306 20.05 -17.28 7.73
C THR A 306 20.74 -17.11 9.09
N PHE A 307 19.96 -16.88 10.16
CA PHE A 307 20.40 -16.81 11.54
C PHE A 307 19.57 -17.76 12.41
N LYS A 308 20.06 -18.06 13.62
CA LYS A 308 19.26 -18.74 14.65
C LYS A 308 18.84 -17.75 15.71
N ILE A 309 17.57 -17.80 16.10
CA ILE A 309 17.07 -17.13 17.30
C ILE A 309 17.94 -17.59 18.48
N LYS A 310 18.51 -16.62 19.20
CA LYS A 310 19.39 -16.89 20.34
C LYS A 310 18.59 -16.89 21.64
N ASP A 311 18.93 -17.81 22.53
CA ASP A 311 18.40 -17.83 23.90
C ASP A 311 18.81 -16.55 24.65
N GLY A 312 17.86 -15.94 25.36
CA GLY A 312 18.02 -14.68 26.09
C GLY A 312 17.87 -13.41 25.23
N SER A 313 17.98 -13.49 23.90
CA SER A 313 17.85 -12.33 23.01
C SER A 313 16.43 -11.78 22.97
N THR A 314 16.33 -10.46 22.75
CA THR A 314 15.06 -9.73 22.60
C THR A 314 14.97 -9.18 21.18
N TYR A 315 13.84 -9.46 20.55
CA TYR A 315 13.47 -9.02 19.21
C TYR A 315 12.31 -8.05 19.32
N TYR A 316 12.10 -7.23 18.30
CA TYR A 316 11.04 -6.23 18.27
C TYR A 316 10.27 -6.31 16.96
N SER A 317 8.96 -6.05 17.05
CA SER A 317 7.97 -6.16 15.97
C SER A 317 6.65 -5.52 16.44
N ASN A 318 5.66 -5.36 15.56
CA ASN A 318 4.28 -5.07 15.92
C ASN A 318 3.52 -6.39 16.17
N PHE A 319 2.96 -6.55 17.37
CA PHE A 319 2.24 -7.76 17.80
C PHE A 319 0.85 -7.42 18.36
N SER A 320 0.15 -6.47 17.71
CA SER A 320 -1.19 -5.95 18.03
C SER A 320 -2.16 -6.96 18.64
N ASP A 321 -2.34 -8.09 17.98
CA ASP A 321 -3.46 -9.01 18.21
C ASP A 321 -3.23 -10.01 19.35
N VAL A 322 -2.04 -10.02 19.94
CA VAL A 322 -1.61 -11.03 20.92
C VAL A 322 -2.38 -10.98 22.24
N PHE A 323 -2.85 -9.80 22.65
CA PHE A 323 -3.44 -9.60 23.98
C PHE A 323 -4.97 -9.72 24.02
N GLY A 324 -5.66 -9.55 22.89
CA GLY A 324 -7.13 -9.57 22.84
C GLY A 324 -7.80 -8.50 23.72
N LEU A 325 -7.21 -7.30 23.77
CA LEU A 325 -7.67 -6.16 24.58
C LEU A 325 -7.96 -4.96 23.68
N GLU A 326 -9.24 -4.64 23.49
CA GLU A 326 -9.74 -3.62 22.53
C GLU A 326 -9.19 -2.20 22.79
N TRP A 327 -8.79 -1.90 24.02
CA TRP A 327 -8.18 -0.61 24.41
C TRP A 327 -6.67 -0.52 24.12
N LEU A 328 -6.07 -1.60 23.61
CA LEU A 328 -4.63 -1.75 23.37
C LEU A 328 -4.28 -1.67 21.85
N ASP A 329 -5.28 -1.34 21.03
CA ASP A 329 -5.32 -1.47 19.56
C ASP A 329 -4.59 -0.33 18.81
N THR A 330 -3.32 -0.05 19.13
CA THR A 330 -2.49 0.99 18.47
C THR A 330 -0.98 0.70 18.48
N ASP A 331 -0.46 -0.03 17.47
CA ASP A 331 0.95 -0.02 17.04
C ASP A 331 2.07 -0.07 18.12
N LEU A 332 1.83 -0.72 19.27
CA LEU A 332 2.77 -0.62 20.38
C LEU A 332 4.10 -1.34 20.12
N GLY A 333 5.16 -0.83 20.77
CA GLY A 333 6.55 -1.29 20.62
C GLY A 333 6.78 -2.63 21.29
N ASN A 334 6.17 -3.67 20.73
CA ASN A 334 6.14 -4.98 21.34
C ASN A 334 7.53 -5.63 21.25
N SER A 335 7.97 -6.18 22.38
CA SER A 335 9.21 -6.95 22.48
C SER A 335 8.90 -8.44 22.59
N LEU A 336 9.56 -9.27 21.80
CA LEU A 336 9.53 -10.72 21.85
C LEU A 336 10.87 -11.24 22.39
N LYS A 337 10.86 -11.81 23.60
CA LYS A 337 12.05 -12.36 24.24
C LYS A 337 11.99 -13.87 24.34
N PHE A 338 13.03 -14.56 23.87
CA PHE A 338 13.15 -16.02 23.95
C PHE A 338 13.96 -16.42 25.19
N ILE A 339 13.47 -17.41 25.94
CA ILE A 339 14.13 -17.97 27.13
C ILE A 339 13.88 -19.48 27.16
N GLY A 340 14.89 -20.29 26.81
CA GLY A 340 14.76 -21.74 26.65
C GLY A 340 13.71 -22.11 25.59
N SER A 341 12.74 -22.96 25.95
CA SER A 341 11.60 -23.31 25.08
C SER A 341 10.45 -22.30 25.15
N LYS A 342 10.57 -21.23 25.94
CA LYS A 342 9.53 -20.21 26.13
C LYS A 342 9.86 -18.92 25.39
N ALA A 343 8.81 -18.22 25.00
CA ALA A 343 8.85 -16.92 24.36
C ALA A 343 7.85 -15.99 25.06
N TYR A 344 8.24 -14.74 25.25
CA TYR A 344 7.47 -13.74 25.98
C TYR A 344 7.24 -12.53 25.08
N ILE A 345 5.98 -12.26 24.72
CA ILE A 345 5.59 -11.02 24.05
C ILE A 345 5.15 -10.03 25.11
N SER A 346 5.76 -8.85 25.13
CA SER A 346 5.45 -7.77 26.06
C SER A 346 5.18 -6.46 25.33
N SER A 347 4.04 -5.85 25.63
CA SER A 347 3.76 -4.46 25.30
C SER A 347 4.38 -3.55 26.36
N LEU A 348 5.00 -2.45 25.94
CA LEU A 348 5.79 -1.56 26.80
C LEU A 348 5.07 -0.22 27.06
N ASP A 349 5.10 0.23 28.31
CA ASP A 349 4.74 1.59 28.69
C ASP A 349 5.83 2.57 28.22
N VAL A 350 5.46 3.52 27.37
CA VAL A 350 6.37 4.57 26.89
C VAL A 350 6.88 5.44 28.04
N LEU A 351 6.06 5.71 29.06
CA LEU A 351 6.41 6.59 30.17
C LEU A 351 7.50 5.96 31.05
N THR A 352 7.27 4.74 31.57
CA THR A 352 8.19 4.05 32.49
C THR A 352 9.16 3.05 31.85
N GLY A 353 8.98 2.67 30.58
CA GLY A 353 9.75 1.62 29.92
C GLY A 353 9.45 0.19 30.41
N SER A 354 8.47 0.03 31.31
CA SER A 354 8.09 -1.27 31.89
C SER A 354 7.07 -1.99 31.02
N ALA A 355 6.95 -3.32 31.14
CA ALA A 355 5.89 -4.05 30.46
C ALA A 355 4.52 -3.71 31.06
N LEU A 356 3.57 -3.27 30.22
CA LEU A 356 2.15 -3.09 30.57
C LEU A 356 1.47 -4.45 30.71
N VAL A 357 1.71 -5.33 29.73
CA VAL A 357 1.16 -6.68 29.65
C VAL A 357 2.23 -7.60 29.05
N THR A 358 2.34 -8.82 29.56
CA THR A 358 3.20 -9.89 29.02
C THR A 358 2.39 -11.16 28.81
N ALA A 359 2.53 -11.77 27.63
CA ALA A 359 1.98 -13.07 27.29
C ALA A 359 3.11 -14.09 27.11
N GLU A 360 2.97 -15.29 27.71
CA GLU A 360 3.89 -16.41 27.53
C GLU A 360 3.40 -17.34 26.41
N PHE A 361 4.36 -17.89 25.67
CA PHE A 361 4.19 -18.91 24.64
C PHE A 361 5.29 -19.97 24.78
N ASP A 362 5.01 -21.23 24.43
CA ASP A 362 6.06 -22.15 23.98
C ASP A 362 6.41 -21.83 22.52
N TRP A 363 7.65 -22.06 22.08
CA TRP A 363 8.07 -21.74 20.71
C TRP A 363 8.85 -22.86 20.02
N ARG A 364 8.79 -22.84 18.68
CA ARG A 364 9.52 -23.75 17.79
C ARG A 364 9.71 -23.14 16.40
N TYR A 365 10.67 -23.67 15.65
CA TYR A 365 10.70 -23.47 14.20
C TYR A 365 9.60 -24.31 13.54
N GLY A 366 9.07 -23.84 12.40
CA GLY A 366 8.27 -24.66 11.49
C GLY A 366 9.13 -25.65 10.72
N GLU A 367 8.49 -26.61 10.05
CA GLU A 367 9.17 -27.68 9.29
C GLU A 367 10.03 -27.16 8.12
N SER A 368 9.76 -25.91 7.69
CA SER A 368 10.35 -25.21 6.56
C SER A 368 11.53 -24.29 6.89
N ASN A 369 11.92 -24.15 8.16
CA ASN A 369 12.95 -23.22 8.68
C ASN A 369 12.79 -21.71 8.39
N TYR A 370 11.91 -21.29 7.48
CA TYR A 370 11.51 -19.88 7.31
C TYR A 370 10.40 -19.45 8.29
N ASP A 371 9.89 -20.38 9.09
CA ASP A 371 8.77 -20.17 10.02
C ASP A 371 9.21 -20.26 11.48
N VAL A 372 8.70 -19.34 12.31
CA VAL A 372 8.77 -19.40 13.77
C VAL A 372 7.35 -19.41 14.32
N ILE A 373 7.02 -20.41 15.13
CA ILE A 373 5.69 -20.63 15.70
C ILE A 373 5.79 -20.43 17.21
N LEU A 374 4.93 -19.55 17.73
CA LEU A 374 4.69 -19.32 19.15
C LEU A 374 3.29 -19.86 19.47
N GLU A 375 3.14 -20.61 20.56
CA GLU A 375 1.90 -21.32 20.86
C GLU A 375 1.60 -21.31 22.37
N ASN A 376 0.37 -20.97 22.75
CA ASN A 376 -0.13 -21.13 24.12
C ASN A 376 -1.55 -21.73 24.13
N ASP A 377 -2.21 -21.76 25.30
CA ASP A 377 -3.53 -22.39 25.46
C ASP A 377 -4.66 -21.71 24.65
N ARG A 378 -4.47 -20.45 24.24
CA ARG A 378 -5.46 -19.69 23.46
C ARG A 378 -5.02 -19.48 22.00
N VAL A 379 -3.80 -19.01 21.76
CA VAL A 379 -3.39 -18.52 20.43
C VAL A 379 -2.23 -19.34 19.87
N ILE A 380 -2.29 -19.62 18.56
CA ILE A 380 -1.09 -19.93 17.76
C ILE A 380 -0.73 -18.68 16.98
N PHE A 381 0.51 -18.22 17.11
CA PHE A 381 1.07 -17.07 16.42
C PHE A 381 2.26 -17.52 15.56
N LYS A 382 2.30 -17.10 14.30
CA LYS A 382 3.29 -17.52 13.30
C LYS A 382 4.02 -16.29 12.76
N ILE A 383 5.34 -16.37 12.68
CA ILE A 383 6.21 -15.37 12.03
C ILE A 383 6.87 -16.07 10.84
N THR A 384 6.47 -15.68 9.64
CA THR A 384 7.01 -16.18 8.36
C THR A 384 8.06 -15.19 7.86
N PHE A 385 9.30 -15.61 7.64
CA PHE A 385 10.38 -14.74 7.20
C PHE A 385 10.42 -14.64 5.68
N LEU A 386 10.54 -13.42 5.16
CA LEU A 386 10.55 -13.14 3.71
C LEU A 386 11.94 -12.84 3.18
N ASN A 387 12.58 -11.77 3.66
CA ASN A 387 13.94 -11.44 3.30
C ASN A 387 14.62 -10.55 4.34
N GLY A 388 15.96 -10.58 4.35
CA GLY A 388 16.79 -9.77 5.24
C GLY A 388 17.48 -8.59 4.53
N ASP A 389 17.42 -7.40 5.12
CA ASP A 389 18.22 -6.23 4.72
C ASP A 389 18.62 -5.42 5.96
N ALA A 390 19.83 -4.83 5.95
CA ALA A 390 20.33 -3.92 6.98
C ALA A 390 20.12 -4.37 8.45
N GLY A 391 20.11 -5.68 8.74
CA GLY A 391 19.95 -6.24 10.09
C GLY A 391 18.51 -6.40 10.59
N ARG A 392 17.52 -6.11 9.73
CA ARG A 392 16.09 -6.41 9.93
C ARG A 392 15.63 -7.45 8.91
N TYR A 393 14.58 -8.18 9.24
CA TYR A 393 13.89 -9.09 8.34
C TYR A 393 12.48 -8.60 8.09
N ARG A 394 12.03 -8.61 6.83
CA ARG A 394 10.61 -8.50 6.52
C ARG A 394 9.94 -9.80 6.93
N VAL A 395 8.89 -9.70 7.73
CA VAL A 395 8.12 -10.86 8.21
C VAL A 395 6.63 -10.69 7.94
N ILE A 396 5.95 -11.82 7.81
CA ILE A 396 4.49 -11.92 7.84
C ILE A 396 4.08 -12.58 9.14
N THR A 397 3.35 -11.82 9.97
CA THR A 397 2.72 -12.34 11.18
C THR A 397 1.35 -12.91 10.86
N SER A 398 0.96 -14.04 11.44
CA SER A 398 -0.44 -14.50 11.40
C SER A 398 -0.84 -15.24 12.67
N ASN A 399 -2.12 -15.15 13.04
CA ASN A 399 -2.64 -15.69 14.28
C ASN A 399 -3.92 -16.52 14.09
N TYR A 400 -4.13 -17.44 15.03
CA TYR A 400 -5.28 -18.35 15.11
C TYR A 400 -5.73 -18.47 16.56
N ASP A 401 -7.00 -18.18 16.85
CA ASP A 401 -7.58 -18.40 18.18
C ASP A 401 -8.20 -19.80 18.26
N LYS A 402 -7.67 -20.62 19.17
CA LYS A 402 -8.08 -22.00 19.40
C LYS A 402 -9.49 -22.12 20.01
N GLN A 403 -10.00 -21.06 20.63
CA GLN A 403 -11.29 -21.09 21.33
C GLN A 403 -12.45 -20.86 20.36
N GLU A 404 -12.39 -19.79 19.56
CA GLU A 404 -13.39 -19.51 18.52
C GLU A 404 -13.20 -20.39 17.27
N GLN A 405 -12.02 -21.01 17.12
CA GLN A 405 -11.56 -21.74 15.93
C GLN A 405 -11.38 -20.84 14.69
N GLU A 406 -11.26 -19.54 14.91
CA GLU A 406 -11.13 -18.53 13.86
C GLU A 406 -9.66 -18.23 13.54
N TYR A 407 -9.35 -18.28 12.25
CA TYR A 407 -8.13 -17.71 11.70
C TYR A 407 -8.33 -16.22 11.47
N THR A 408 -8.07 -15.40 12.49
CA THR A 408 -7.90 -13.96 12.30
C THR A 408 -6.59 -13.71 11.55
N VAL A 409 -6.57 -13.94 10.23
CA VAL A 409 -5.37 -13.84 9.38
C VAL A 409 -4.99 -12.36 9.15
N ARG A 410 -4.53 -11.69 10.22
CA ARG A 410 -3.92 -10.37 10.18
C ARG A 410 -2.47 -10.48 9.70
N ASN A 411 -2.33 -10.83 8.41
CA ASN A 411 -1.08 -10.85 7.65
C ASN A 411 -0.48 -9.43 7.56
N ASN A 412 0.10 -8.96 8.66
CA ASN A 412 0.80 -7.69 8.73
C ASN A 412 2.22 -7.86 8.18
N LEU A 413 2.64 -6.94 7.30
CA LEU A 413 4.02 -6.83 6.85
C LEU A 413 4.76 -6.00 7.90
N ASP A 414 5.73 -6.62 8.55
CA ASP A 414 6.45 -6.00 9.65
C ASP A 414 7.96 -6.27 9.58
N TYR A 415 8.73 -5.60 10.44
CA TYR A 415 10.18 -5.64 10.48
C TYR A 415 10.70 -6.23 11.78
N PHE A 416 11.10 -7.50 11.71
CA PHE A 416 11.65 -8.26 12.83
C PHE A 416 13.16 -8.06 12.93
N PHE A 417 13.66 -7.64 14.10
CA PHE A 417 15.10 -7.41 14.31
C PHE A 417 15.53 -7.73 15.74
N GLU A 418 16.80 -8.10 15.91
CA GLU A 418 17.42 -8.35 17.22
C GLU A 418 17.95 -7.05 17.82
N LYS A 419 17.76 -6.83 19.13
CA LYS A 419 18.53 -5.82 19.87
C LYS A 419 19.87 -6.41 20.29
N ASN A 420 20.95 -5.89 19.70
CA ASN A 420 22.32 -6.34 20.00
C ASN A 420 22.93 -5.62 21.22
N SER A 421 22.70 -4.31 21.35
CA SER A 421 23.22 -3.47 22.42
C SER A 421 22.49 -2.12 22.43
N ASP A 422 22.35 -1.49 23.59
CA ASP A 422 22.10 -0.04 23.65
C ASP A 422 23.33 0.71 23.11
N ILE A 423 23.12 1.87 22.48
CA ILE A 423 24.17 2.68 21.85
C ILE A 423 24.15 4.08 22.45
N PHE A 424 25.28 4.54 22.96
CA PHE A 424 25.39 5.83 23.62
C PHE A 424 25.62 6.98 22.62
N LEU A 425 25.06 8.17 22.87
CA LEU A 425 25.13 9.29 21.92
C LEU A 425 26.56 9.81 21.66
N ASP A 426 27.51 9.53 22.56
CA ASP A 426 28.95 9.82 22.39
C ASP A 426 29.68 8.76 21.54
N GLU A 427 29.08 7.60 21.29
CA GLU A 427 29.56 6.57 20.34
C GLU A 427 29.15 6.87 18.88
N ILE A 428 28.39 7.95 18.65
CA ILE A 428 27.84 8.33 17.34
C ILE A 428 28.76 9.35 16.64
N GLU A 429 29.57 8.86 15.70
CA GLU A 429 30.63 9.63 15.00
C GLU A 429 30.14 10.81 14.14
N SER A 430 28.91 10.76 13.62
CA SER A 430 28.24 11.89 12.98
C SER A 430 26.82 12.00 13.50
N LYS A 431 26.47 13.19 13.96
CA LYS A 431 25.12 13.54 14.41
C LYS A 431 24.16 13.88 13.26
N HIS A 432 24.60 13.78 12.00
CA HIS A 432 23.77 14.06 10.82
C HIS A 432 23.33 12.77 10.13
N PHE A 433 22.02 12.64 9.92
CA PHE A 433 21.38 11.46 9.37
C PHE A 433 20.43 11.79 8.22
N GLU A 434 20.22 10.80 7.37
CA GLU A 434 19.02 10.67 6.55
C GLU A 434 18.07 9.71 7.27
N PHE A 435 16.96 10.25 7.75
CA PHE A 435 15.80 9.48 8.15
C PHE A 435 15.33 8.66 6.96
N ILE A 436 15.08 7.38 7.18
CA ILE A 436 14.46 6.46 6.23
C ILE A 436 13.33 5.77 7.00
N ASN A 437 12.08 6.12 6.66
CA ASN A 437 10.91 5.41 7.16
C ASN A 437 11.01 3.92 6.78
N LEU A 438 10.37 3.00 7.51
CA LEU A 438 10.51 1.55 7.28
C LEU A 438 10.15 1.12 5.85
N ASN A 439 9.21 1.83 5.21
CA ASN A 439 8.81 1.66 3.81
C ASN A 439 9.80 2.25 2.77
N ALA A 440 10.90 2.87 3.20
CA ALA A 440 11.96 3.49 2.40
C ALA A 440 11.53 4.65 1.45
N VAL A 441 10.27 5.11 1.50
CA VAL A 441 9.75 6.14 0.57
C VAL A 441 10.04 7.56 1.03
N VAL A 442 9.95 7.82 2.34
CA VAL A 442 10.15 9.16 2.90
C VAL A 442 11.57 9.26 3.44
N THR A 443 12.37 10.15 2.87
CA THR A 443 13.62 10.59 3.48
C THR A 443 13.59 12.06 3.89
N SER A 444 14.31 12.37 4.96
CA SER A 444 14.42 13.71 5.54
C SER A 444 15.74 13.81 6.29
N ARG A 445 16.32 15.00 6.43
CA ARG A 445 17.58 15.14 7.16
C ARG A 445 17.31 15.38 8.63
N ILE A 446 18.08 14.73 9.49
CA ILE A 446 18.04 14.92 10.94
C ILE A 446 19.45 15.32 11.40
N SER A 447 19.55 16.35 12.23
CA SER A 447 20.75 16.64 13.02
C SER A 447 20.44 16.47 14.49
N LEU A 448 21.31 15.78 15.23
CA LEU A 448 21.33 15.85 16.69
C LEU A 448 22.29 16.97 17.13
N LEU A 449 21.91 17.73 18.14
CA LEU A 449 22.76 18.75 18.74
C LEU A 449 23.56 18.19 19.94
N GLU A 450 24.25 19.03 20.71
CA GLU A 450 25.09 18.60 21.84
C GLU A 450 24.35 18.50 23.18
N ASP A 451 23.23 19.21 23.31
CA ASP A 451 22.25 19.18 24.40
C ASP A 451 21.23 18.04 24.27
N GLY A 452 21.04 17.51 23.05
CA GLY A 452 20.09 16.46 22.72
C GLY A 452 18.91 16.93 21.86
N ASP A 453 18.86 18.21 21.47
CA ASP A 453 17.85 18.71 20.54
C ASP A 453 17.96 18.05 19.16
N ILE A 454 16.82 17.93 18.46
CA ILE A 454 16.71 17.30 17.14
C ILE A 454 16.25 18.33 16.10
N GLU A 455 17.13 18.70 15.17
CA GLU A 455 16.77 19.53 14.01
C GLU A 455 16.26 18.65 12.85
N LEU A 456 15.09 18.99 12.29
CA LEU A 456 14.53 18.33 11.10
C LEU A 456 14.73 19.21 9.86
N GLY A 457 15.74 18.88 9.04
CA GLY A 457 16.15 19.68 7.90
C GLY A 457 15.08 19.79 6.81
N GLY A 458 14.41 20.95 6.75
CA GLY A 458 13.32 21.25 5.82
C GLY A 458 11.99 21.56 6.50
N ILE A 459 11.91 21.44 7.83
CA ILE A 459 10.82 21.91 8.66
C ILE A 459 11.41 22.99 9.58
N ASP A 460 10.98 24.24 9.45
CA ASP A 460 11.31 25.28 10.44
C ASP A 460 10.86 24.77 11.82
N ASN A 461 11.74 24.87 12.83
CA ASN A 461 11.63 24.24 14.15
C ASN A 461 10.22 23.84 14.57
N VAL A 462 10.02 22.56 14.93
CA VAL A 462 8.75 22.04 15.48
C VAL A 462 8.39 22.84 16.73
N GLU A 463 7.58 23.89 16.57
CA GLU A 463 7.40 24.92 17.60
C GLU A 463 6.70 24.33 18.83
N GLY A 464 7.38 24.43 19.97
CA GLY A 464 6.90 23.91 21.25
C GLY A 464 7.71 22.72 21.77
N GLY A 465 7.45 22.36 23.02
CA GLY A 465 8.16 21.30 23.74
C GLY A 465 9.59 21.63 24.16
N ARG A 466 10.20 20.69 24.88
CA ARG A 466 11.53 20.77 25.49
C ARG A 466 12.25 19.44 25.28
N TRP A 467 13.42 19.46 24.63
CA TRP A 467 14.27 18.28 24.48
C TRP A 467 15.29 18.19 25.62
N PHE A 468 15.76 16.97 25.91
CA PHE A 468 16.94 16.68 26.74
C PHE A 468 17.40 15.23 26.52
N LEU A 469 18.68 14.94 26.81
CA LEU A 469 19.16 13.57 26.97
C LEU A 469 18.84 13.04 28.38
N SER A 470 18.13 11.92 28.47
CA SER A 470 17.81 11.28 29.76
C SER A 470 18.97 10.44 30.31
N ASP A 471 18.95 10.17 31.62
CA ASP A 471 19.92 9.28 32.29
C ASP A 471 19.92 7.83 31.75
N HIS A 472 18.89 7.44 30.98
CA HIS A 472 18.80 6.16 30.28
C HIS A 472 19.35 6.22 28.84
N ASN A 473 20.01 7.33 28.47
CA ASN A 473 20.49 7.60 27.11
C ASN A 473 19.33 7.57 26.08
N GLU A 474 18.23 8.25 26.42
CA GLU A 474 17.08 8.45 25.54
C GLU A 474 16.94 9.94 25.24
N ILE A 475 16.89 10.33 23.96
CA ILE A 475 16.56 11.71 23.60
C ILE A 475 15.06 11.90 23.85
N THR A 476 14.71 12.76 24.79
CA THR A 476 13.35 12.89 25.30
C THR A 476 12.81 14.29 25.00
N ARG A 477 11.71 14.39 24.24
CA ARG A 477 10.90 15.61 24.14
C ARG A 477 9.78 15.54 25.17
N PHE A 478 9.42 16.67 25.77
CA PHE A 478 8.18 16.79 26.51
C PHE A 478 7.48 18.13 26.27
N GLU A 479 6.15 18.10 26.30
CA GLU A 479 5.28 19.24 26.09
C GLU A 479 3.98 19.02 26.87
N CYS A 480 3.74 19.81 27.91
CA CYS A 480 2.63 19.60 28.84
C CYS A 480 1.98 20.91 29.26
N GLN A 481 0.65 20.91 29.42
CA GLN A 481 -0.16 22.05 29.82
C GLN A 481 -1.27 21.65 30.82
N THR A 482 -1.53 22.54 31.76
CA THR A 482 -2.65 22.42 32.70
C THR A 482 -4.00 22.86 32.09
N ILE A 483 -5.13 22.53 32.71
CA ILE A 483 -6.48 23.01 32.33
C ILE A 483 -6.56 24.55 32.25
N SER A 484 -5.67 25.27 32.94
CA SER A 484 -5.56 26.75 32.86
C SER A 484 -4.56 27.23 31.81
N GLU A 485 -4.22 26.40 30.82
CA GLU A 485 -3.28 26.66 29.69
C GLU A 485 -1.85 27.04 30.13
N VAL A 486 -1.50 26.79 31.40
CA VAL A 486 -0.14 27.04 31.91
C VAL A 486 0.78 25.88 31.50
N GLU A 487 1.85 26.23 30.78
CA GLU A 487 2.97 25.36 30.39
C GLU A 487 3.66 24.74 31.62
N ILE A 488 3.79 23.42 31.64
CA ILE A 488 4.58 22.66 32.61
C ILE A 488 6.01 22.56 32.07
N LYS A 489 6.98 23.12 32.80
CA LYS A 489 8.32 23.42 32.26
C LYS A 489 9.40 22.39 32.64
N ASP A 490 9.06 21.41 33.46
CA ASP A 490 9.93 20.34 33.91
C ASP A 490 9.35 18.96 33.58
N PHE A 491 10.24 17.99 33.36
CA PHE A 491 9.85 16.66 32.91
C PHE A 491 9.07 15.88 33.96
N GLN A 492 9.34 16.07 35.26
CA GLN A 492 8.65 15.34 36.32
C GLN A 492 7.19 15.81 36.48
N GLY A 493 6.94 17.11 36.44
CA GLY A 493 5.58 17.66 36.39
C GLY A 493 4.82 17.18 35.14
N CYS A 494 5.52 17.02 34.01
CA CYS A 494 4.93 16.49 32.78
C CYS A 494 4.60 14.99 32.90
N LEU A 495 5.48 14.16 33.47
CA LEU A 495 5.16 12.76 33.83
C LEU A 495 3.99 12.67 34.83
N ASP A 496 3.98 13.51 35.85
CA ASP A 496 2.95 13.53 36.89
C ASP A 496 1.57 13.91 36.31
N SER A 497 1.54 14.72 35.24
CA SER A 497 0.30 15.11 34.54
C SER A 497 -0.45 13.92 33.91
N PHE A 498 0.25 12.84 33.54
CA PHE A 498 -0.35 11.61 33.01
C PHE A 498 -1.03 10.76 34.10
N ARG A 499 -0.59 10.84 35.36
CA ARG A 499 -1.12 9.99 36.45
C ARG A 499 -2.59 10.26 36.79
N TYR A 500 -3.11 11.41 36.40
CA TYR A 500 -4.48 11.86 36.71
C TYR A 500 -5.38 11.93 35.47
N VAL A 501 -4.88 11.55 34.29
CA VAL A 501 -5.63 11.49 33.03
C VAL A 501 -6.86 10.59 33.15
N ALA A 502 -7.97 11.00 32.53
CA ALA A 502 -9.25 10.29 32.53
C ALA A 502 -9.83 10.01 33.94
N THR A 503 -9.49 10.83 34.94
CA THR A 503 -10.06 10.77 36.30
C THR A 503 -10.81 12.05 36.67
N GLU A 504 -11.64 12.00 37.71
CA GLU A 504 -12.25 13.20 38.32
C GLU A 504 -11.21 14.20 38.85
N GLU A 505 -9.95 13.80 39.02
CA GLU A 505 -8.84 14.66 39.46
C GLU A 505 -7.98 15.24 38.31
N THR A 506 -8.38 15.03 37.04
CA THR A 506 -7.64 15.54 35.87
C THR A 506 -7.39 17.05 35.99
N LYS A 507 -6.12 17.46 35.90
CA LYS A 507 -5.66 18.88 35.97
C LYS A 507 -4.91 19.33 34.71
N THR A 508 -4.89 18.46 33.70
CA THR A 508 -4.16 18.55 32.43
C THR A 508 -5.12 19.01 31.32
N SER A 509 -4.65 19.78 30.33
CA SER A 509 -5.38 20.04 29.07
C SER A 509 -4.78 19.29 27.88
N TYR A 510 -3.45 19.19 27.86
CA TYR A 510 -2.66 18.50 26.85
C TYR A 510 -1.35 18.04 27.48
N SER A 511 -0.95 16.81 27.21
CA SER A 511 0.37 16.29 27.56
C SER A 511 0.91 15.41 26.45
N HIS A 512 2.20 15.51 26.18
CA HIS A 512 2.91 14.72 25.20
C HIS A 512 4.37 14.54 25.64
N ILE A 513 4.81 13.28 25.75
CA ILE A 513 6.20 12.90 25.94
C ILE A 513 6.60 12.04 24.74
N THR A 514 7.74 12.34 24.15
CA THR A 514 8.36 11.59 23.05
C THR A 514 9.72 11.09 23.51
N LYS A 515 10.09 9.84 23.18
CA LYS A 515 11.42 9.28 23.42
C LYS A 515 11.99 8.72 22.14
N VAL A 516 13.29 8.92 21.95
CA VAL A 516 14.04 8.44 20.79
C VAL A 516 15.26 7.67 21.33
N ARG A 517 15.31 6.36 21.06
CA ARG A 517 16.32 5.43 21.62
C ARG A 517 17.02 4.65 20.50
N PHE A 518 18.36 4.60 20.55
CA PHE A 518 19.18 3.85 19.59
C PHE A 518 19.29 2.38 20.02
N LEU A 519 18.70 1.47 19.23
CA LEU A 519 18.58 0.03 19.54
C LEU A 519 19.66 -0.85 18.90
N ASN A 520 20.23 -0.42 17.77
CA ASN A 520 21.22 -1.20 17.01
C ASN A 520 21.97 -0.32 15.99
N LYS A 521 23.17 -0.75 15.56
CA LYS A 521 23.93 -0.16 14.46
C LYS A 521 24.34 -1.26 13.49
N ILE A 522 23.91 -1.15 12.24
CA ILE A 522 24.26 -2.07 11.16
C ILE A 522 24.87 -1.27 10.02
N ASN A 523 26.17 -1.46 9.80
CA ASN A 523 26.98 -0.66 8.88
C ASN A 523 26.87 0.85 9.22
N ASP A 524 26.56 1.68 8.24
CA ASP A 524 26.35 3.13 8.38
C ASP A 524 24.92 3.49 8.84
N SER A 525 24.07 2.52 9.18
CA SER A 525 22.68 2.74 9.58
C SER A 525 22.47 2.45 11.06
N TYR A 526 21.74 3.32 11.74
CA TYR A 526 21.26 3.11 13.10
C TYR A 526 19.77 2.75 13.07
N LEU A 527 19.37 1.84 13.95
CA LEU A 527 17.97 1.49 14.18
C LEU A 527 17.48 2.21 15.43
N VAL A 528 16.45 3.03 15.25
CA VAL A 528 16.00 4.00 16.24
C VAL A 528 14.54 3.74 16.57
N GLN A 529 14.25 3.48 17.84
CA GLN A 529 12.89 3.46 18.37
C GLN A 529 12.42 4.89 18.59
N TYR A 530 11.19 5.18 18.14
CA TYR A 530 10.46 6.39 18.43
C TYR A 530 9.20 6.00 19.21
N ASP A 531 9.15 6.38 20.47
CA ASP A 531 8.01 6.16 21.35
C ASP A 531 7.34 7.50 21.67
N ALA A 532 6.01 7.53 21.78
CA ALA A 532 5.27 8.68 22.26
C ALA A 532 4.10 8.28 23.17
N ALA A 533 3.88 9.04 24.23
CA ALA A 533 2.69 8.99 25.08
C ALA A 533 2.03 10.37 25.04
N PHE A 534 0.73 10.43 24.79
CA PHE A 534 -0.01 11.68 24.63
C PHE A 534 -1.42 11.60 25.20
N TRP A 535 -1.95 12.75 25.61
CA TRP A 535 -3.36 12.89 25.99
C TRP A 535 -3.83 14.33 25.72
N GLY A 536 -5.12 14.47 25.39
CA GLY A 536 -5.72 15.72 24.93
C GLY A 536 -5.27 16.15 23.52
N GLY A 537 -5.61 17.39 23.16
CA GLY A 537 -5.31 17.97 21.85
C GLY A 537 -6.04 17.26 20.69
N ARG A 538 -5.45 17.27 19.49
CA ARG A 538 -6.03 16.66 18.27
C ARG A 538 -5.86 15.13 18.21
N TRP A 539 -5.08 14.55 19.12
CA TRP A 539 -4.62 13.16 19.02
C TRP A 539 -5.09 12.26 20.17
N GLY A 540 -5.21 12.76 21.39
CA GLY A 540 -5.71 11.99 22.54
C GLY A 540 -7.22 11.75 22.49
N ARG A 541 -7.66 10.65 23.10
CA ARG A 541 -9.07 10.40 23.45
C ARG A 541 -9.33 10.86 24.90
N GLU A 542 -10.60 11.06 25.27
CA GLU A 542 -10.94 11.60 26.60
C GLU A 542 -10.74 10.57 27.73
N ASP A 543 -10.80 9.28 27.42
CA ASP A 543 -10.96 8.16 28.35
C ASP A 543 -9.67 7.37 28.67
N HIS A 544 -8.59 7.54 27.89
CA HIS A 544 -7.30 6.89 28.15
C HIS A 544 -6.10 7.68 27.60
N ILE A 545 -4.91 7.39 28.13
CA ILE A 545 -3.64 7.86 27.56
C ILE A 545 -3.46 7.19 26.19
N GLY A 546 -3.25 7.98 25.15
CA GLY A 546 -2.86 7.48 23.84
C GLY A 546 -1.36 7.18 23.81
N TYR A 547 -0.99 6.08 23.19
CA TYR A 547 0.40 5.70 22.97
C TYR A 547 0.65 5.52 21.47
N PHE A 548 1.89 5.70 21.06
CA PHE A 548 2.38 5.42 19.72
C PHE A 548 3.81 4.93 19.83
N SER A 549 4.17 3.91 19.05
CA SER A 549 5.53 3.42 18.96
C SER A 549 5.83 3.05 17.52
N THR A 550 7.06 3.26 17.10
CA THR A 550 7.53 2.81 15.79
C THR A 550 9.05 2.75 15.76
N TYR A 551 9.60 2.20 14.69
CA TYR A 551 11.03 2.07 14.48
C TYR A 551 11.43 2.75 13.17
N TYR A 552 12.61 3.36 13.13
CA TYR A 552 13.10 4.09 11.98
C TYR A 552 14.55 3.72 11.70
N ILE A 553 14.95 3.76 10.42
CA ILE A 553 16.35 3.65 10.03
C ILE A 553 16.91 5.05 9.88
N TRP A 554 17.95 5.35 10.63
CA TRP A 554 18.69 6.61 10.56
C TRP A 554 20.04 6.33 9.91
N LYS A 555 20.13 6.62 8.61
CA LYS A 555 21.35 6.37 7.84
C LYS A 555 22.32 7.54 8.02
N HIS A 556 23.54 7.26 8.47
CA HIS A 556 24.58 8.25 8.67
C HIS A 556 24.89 9.01 7.37
N LEU A 557 24.78 10.34 7.40
CA LEU A 557 25.23 11.18 6.30
C LEU A 557 26.72 11.51 6.49
N PRO A 558 27.61 11.16 5.55
CA PRO A 558 29.02 11.51 5.65
C PRO A 558 29.17 13.03 5.62
N VAL A 559 29.83 13.58 6.64
CA VAL A 559 30.12 15.01 6.72
C VAL A 559 30.95 15.41 5.50
N LYS A 560 30.37 16.23 4.62
CA LYS A 560 31.12 16.85 3.53
C LYS A 560 32.06 17.89 4.14
N GLU A 561 33.34 17.54 4.25
CA GLU A 561 34.42 18.51 4.44
C GLU A 561 34.28 19.63 3.39
N THR A 562 33.81 20.78 3.84
CA THR A 562 33.78 22.01 3.04
C THR A 562 35.13 22.70 3.23
N LYS A 563 36.01 22.52 2.24
CA LYS A 563 37.34 23.12 2.13
C LYS A 563 37.32 24.40 1.30
#